data_AF-A0A4Q6AHV5-F1
#
_entry.id   AF-A0A4Q6AHV5-F1
#
_cell.length_a   1.000
_cell.length_b   1.000
_cell.length_c   1.000
_cell.angle_alpha   90.00
_cell.angle_beta   90.00
_cell.angle_gamma   90.00
#
_symmetry.space_group_name_H-M   'P 1'
#
loop_
_entity.id
_entity.type
_entity.pdbx_description
1 polymer ?
#
loop_
_entity_poly.entity_id
_entity_poly.type
_entity_poly.pdbx_seq_one_letter_code
_entity_poly.pdbx_strand_id
1 'polypeptide(L)'
;MLTNHHANVAMILFLVPAIILFFSPSIWEFIGVFVIDTLAFIIFKPIDLKLFRHFHPEASLFFPGLSPDIAKIETLEARRKVYNDMKEFPAKRSRSLIYVSLVKIIPAISFMMFMWGGEEHYLITAVKILGICCFTFSYSISTTYVAYQNAVSQMLQEIHEKYDWSEVFRSVPVEHKTQALSRPEFFSVSAIFVLTVCMFSAITFNRLVSPWVSLVQIIYILVASAYFSYQILVTTRLQVMRGIDNIVAHFNSSEQQMNPRGLALSVNQTLAFYQQTMNNLLEKNLTSEREIVRWIDQLAENNRYTDLGKISGLLIHDLINPLNIMTAWIYRL
;
A
#
# COMPACT_ATOMS: atom_id res chain seq x y z
N MET A 1 2.51 -12.91 -10.86
CA MET A 1 1.93 -13.05 -9.51
C MET A 1 3.07 -12.78 -8.56
N LEU A 2 3.01 -11.71 -7.77
CA LEU A 2 4.00 -11.49 -6.69
C LEU A 2 3.74 -12.59 -5.67
N THR A 3 4.55 -13.64 -5.70
CA THR A 3 4.42 -14.76 -4.78
C THR A 3 5.21 -14.43 -3.54
N ASN A 4 4.52 -14.16 -2.44
CA ASN A 4 5.19 -14.02 -1.15
C ASN A 4 5.53 -15.44 -0.66
N HIS A 5 6.82 -15.82 -0.78
CA HIS A 5 7.29 -17.16 -0.45
C HIS A 5 6.88 -17.58 0.98
N HIS A 6 6.93 -16.64 1.93
CA HIS A 6 6.50 -16.89 3.31
C HIS A 6 5.00 -17.17 3.43
N ALA A 7 4.17 -16.46 2.66
CA ALA A 7 2.73 -16.70 2.65
C ALA A 7 2.39 -18.07 2.04
N ASN A 8 3.11 -18.47 0.98
CA ASN A 8 2.92 -19.80 0.38
C ASN A 8 3.33 -20.92 1.32
N VAL A 9 4.46 -20.79 2.02
CA VAL A 9 4.92 -21.76 3.02
C VAL A 9 3.92 -21.84 4.17
N ALA A 10 3.45 -20.71 4.70
CA ALA A 10 2.44 -20.68 5.74
C ALA A 10 1.12 -21.33 5.30
N MET A 11 0.69 -21.13 4.05
CA MET A 11 -0.49 -21.80 3.50
C MET A 11 -0.29 -23.31 3.37
N ILE A 12 0.87 -23.79 2.91
CA ILE A 12 1.15 -25.23 2.80
C ILE A 12 1.17 -25.89 4.18
N LEU A 13 1.86 -25.26 5.13
CA LEU A 13 1.97 -25.74 6.52
C LEU A 13 0.61 -25.81 7.23
N PHE A 14 -0.40 -25.10 6.74
CA PHE A 14 -1.77 -25.16 7.27
C PHE A 14 -2.69 -26.06 6.44
N LEU A 15 -2.65 -25.94 5.11
CA LEU A 15 -3.58 -26.65 4.23
C LEU A 15 -3.32 -28.15 4.27
N VAL A 16 -2.05 -28.58 4.31
CA VAL A 16 -1.70 -30.01 4.34
C VAL A 16 -2.17 -30.67 5.65
N PRO A 17 -1.85 -30.16 6.85
CA PRO A 17 -2.38 -30.74 8.08
C PRO A 17 -3.89 -30.64 8.18
N ALA A 18 -4.52 -29.56 7.69
CA ALA A 18 -5.98 -29.45 7.66
C ALA A 18 -6.61 -30.59 6.84
N ILE A 19 -6.13 -30.83 5.63
CA ILE A 19 -6.65 -31.91 4.76
C ILE A 19 -6.48 -33.27 5.45
N ILE A 20 -5.31 -33.54 6.04
CA ILE A 20 -5.03 -34.80 6.75
C ILE A 20 -5.97 -34.96 7.96
N LEU A 21 -6.13 -33.91 8.77
CA LEU A 21 -6.90 -33.95 10.01
C LEU A 21 -8.41 -34.09 9.79
N PHE A 22 -8.95 -33.48 8.72
CA PHE A 22 -10.39 -33.42 8.47
C PHE A 22 -10.92 -34.55 7.58
N PHE A 23 -10.08 -35.10 6.70
CA PHE A 23 -10.49 -36.10 5.71
C PHE A 23 -9.71 -37.41 5.80
N SER A 24 -8.60 -37.47 6.54
CA SER A 24 -7.74 -38.66 6.66
C SER A 24 -7.50 -39.38 5.32
N PRO A 25 -7.09 -38.66 4.25
CA PRO A 25 -7.09 -39.21 2.91
C PRO A 25 -6.02 -40.27 2.72
N SER A 26 -6.24 -41.18 1.79
CA SER A 26 -5.17 -42.04 1.28
C SER A 26 -4.10 -41.20 0.55
N ILE A 27 -2.88 -41.72 0.46
CA ILE A 27 -1.77 -41.04 -0.26
C ILE A 27 -2.18 -40.76 -1.71
N TRP A 28 -2.92 -41.67 -2.35
CA TRP A 28 -3.37 -41.52 -3.73
C TRP A 28 -4.46 -40.45 -3.90
N GLU A 29 -5.41 -40.34 -2.96
CA GLU A 29 -6.39 -39.25 -2.95
C GLU A 29 -5.71 -37.89 -2.79
N PHE A 30 -4.74 -37.80 -1.88
CA PHE A 30 -3.99 -36.57 -1.66
C PHE A 30 -3.21 -36.14 -2.92
N ILE A 31 -2.52 -37.09 -3.57
CA ILE A 31 -1.85 -36.85 -4.85
C ILE A 31 -2.85 -36.42 -5.93
N GLY A 32 -4.02 -37.07 -6.00
CA GLY A 32 -5.08 -36.73 -6.94
C GLY A 32 -5.57 -35.28 -6.78
N VAL A 33 -5.88 -34.86 -5.55
CA VAL A 33 -6.23 -33.47 -5.23
C VAL A 33 -5.13 -32.51 -5.67
N PHE A 34 -3.87 -32.82 -5.35
CA PHE A 34 -2.74 -31.96 -5.67
C PHE A 34 -2.54 -31.81 -7.18
N VAL A 35 -2.66 -32.89 -7.94
CA VAL A 35 -2.59 -32.88 -9.41
C VAL A 35 -3.71 -32.04 -10.00
N ILE A 36 -4.95 -32.22 -9.53
CA ILE A 36 -6.11 -31.46 -10.01
C ILE A 36 -5.94 -29.96 -9.73
N ASP A 37 -5.54 -29.58 -8.51
CA ASP A 37 -5.34 -28.16 -8.17
C ASP A 37 -4.17 -27.55 -8.96
N THR A 38 -3.10 -28.32 -9.21
CA THR A 38 -1.95 -27.89 -10.01
C THR A 38 -2.33 -27.68 -11.47
N LEU A 39 -3.05 -28.63 -12.08
CA LEU A 39 -3.54 -28.50 -13.46
C LEU A 39 -4.50 -27.33 -13.60
N ALA A 40 -5.43 -27.16 -12.64
CA ALA A 40 -6.31 -26.00 -12.59
C ALA A 40 -5.47 -24.70 -12.52
N PHE A 41 -4.44 -24.64 -11.68
CA PHE A 41 -3.57 -23.47 -11.60
C PHE A 41 -2.86 -23.15 -12.93
N ILE A 42 -2.31 -24.17 -13.59
CA ILE A 42 -1.61 -24.02 -14.88
C ILE A 42 -2.56 -23.47 -15.95
N ILE A 43 -3.79 -24.00 -16.02
CA ILE A 43 -4.81 -23.58 -16.99
C ILE A 43 -5.32 -22.16 -16.69
N PHE A 44 -5.61 -21.85 -15.43
CA PHE A 44 -6.20 -20.56 -15.04
C PHE A 44 -5.20 -19.40 -15.06
N LYS A 45 -3.90 -19.64 -14.84
CA LYS A 45 -2.87 -18.60 -14.83
C LYS A 45 -2.85 -17.70 -16.09
N PRO A 46 -2.83 -18.23 -17.33
CA PRO A 46 -2.87 -17.40 -18.54
C PRO A 46 -4.23 -16.72 -18.75
N ILE A 47 -5.32 -17.34 -18.29
CA ILE A 47 -6.68 -16.80 -18.42
C ILE A 47 -6.87 -15.59 -17.50
N ASP A 48 -6.42 -15.70 -16.25
CA ASP A 48 -6.51 -14.67 -15.22
C ASP A 48 -5.94 -13.33 -15.67
N LEU A 49 -4.71 -13.32 -16.20
CA LEU A 49 -4.08 -12.08 -16.64
C LEU A 49 -4.79 -11.45 -17.85
N LYS A 50 -5.23 -12.29 -18.80
CA LYS A 50 -5.98 -11.82 -19.98
C LYS A 50 -7.33 -11.23 -19.57
N LEU A 51 -8.06 -11.93 -18.71
CA LEU A 51 -9.36 -11.51 -18.19
C LEU A 51 -9.23 -10.20 -17.42
N PHE A 52 -8.22 -10.09 -16.54
CA PHE A 52 -7.98 -8.89 -15.77
C PHE A 52 -7.69 -7.68 -16.66
N ARG A 53 -6.84 -7.82 -17.69
CA ARG A 53 -6.55 -6.74 -18.65
C ARG A 53 -7.75 -6.36 -19.50
N HIS A 54 -8.64 -7.29 -19.79
CA HIS A 54 -9.88 -7.00 -20.51
C HIS A 54 -10.83 -6.12 -19.69
N PHE A 55 -11.00 -6.42 -18.39
CA PHE A 55 -11.85 -5.64 -17.50
C PHE A 55 -11.21 -4.34 -16.98
N HIS A 56 -9.88 -4.30 -16.91
CA HIS A 56 -9.09 -3.17 -16.41
C HIS A 56 -7.97 -2.81 -17.39
N PRO A 57 -8.29 -2.28 -18.58
CA PRO A 57 -7.28 -1.91 -19.58
C PRO A 57 -6.31 -0.84 -19.08
N GLU A 58 -6.74 0.02 -18.16
CA GLU A 58 -5.92 1.06 -17.53
C GLU A 58 -4.68 0.51 -16.82
N ALA A 59 -4.76 -0.72 -16.30
CA ALA A 59 -3.65 -1.37 -15.60
C ALA A 59 -2.48 -1.72 -16.53
N SER A 60 -2.68 -1.73 -17.85
CA SER A 60 -1.61 -2.02 -18.81
C SER A 60 -0.46 -1.01 -18.78
N LEU A 61 -0.71 0.20 -18.29
CA LEU A 61 0.31 1.25 -18.15
C LEU A 61 1.36 0.93 -17.08
N PHE A 62 0.99 0.16 -16.06
CA PHE A 62 1.86 -0.08 -14.90
C PHE A 62 1.93 -1.54 -14.45
N PHE A 63 1.24 -2.47 -15.13
CA PHE A 63 1.23 -3.89 -14.78
C PHE A 63 1.38 -4.81 -16.01
N PRO A 64 2.32 -5.78 -16.01
CA PRO A 64 3.16 -6.25 -14.89
C PRO A 64 4.39 -5.38 -14.58
N GLY A 65 4.63 -4.32 -15.34
CA GLY A 65 5.70 -3.35 -15.09
C GLY A 65 5.36 -2.00 -15.72
N LEU A 66 6.21 -1.00 -15.50
CA LEU A 66 6.02 0.36 -16.01
C LEU A 66 6.12 0.38 -17.54
N SER A 67 5.04 0.83 -18.20
CA SER A 67 5.03 1.09 -19.63
C SER A 67 5.86 2.34 -19.95
N PRO A 68 6.63 2.34 -21.05
CA PRO A 68 7.28 3.55 -21.57
C PRO A 68 6.28 4.69 -21.85
N ASP A 69 5.01 4.37 -22.09
CA ASP A 69 3.97 5.35 -22.41
C ASP A 69 3.62 6.28 -21.25
N ILE A 70 3.98 5.91 -20.00
CA ILE A 70 3.84 6.81 -18.84
C ILE A 70 4.63 8.11 -19.05
N ALA A 71 5.79 8.04 -19.72
CA ALA A 71 6.61 9.22 -20.02
C ALA A 71 5.89 10.22 -20.95
N LYS A 72 4.97 9.74 -21.78
CA LYS A 72 4.26 10.55 -22.78
C LYS A 72 3.05 11.30 -22.19
N ILE A 73 2.75 11.09 -20.91
CA ILE A 73 1.61 11.73 -20.25
C ILE A 73 2.03 13.13 -19.77
N GLU A 74 1.64 14.15 -20.51
CA GLU A 74 2.01 15.55 -20.22
C GLU A 74 1.02 16.22 -19.26
N THR A 75 -0.28 15.95 -19.40
CA THR A 75 -1.30 16.70 -18.65
C THR A 75 -1.43 16.23 -17.19
N LEU A 76 -1.56 17.19 -16.27
CA LEU A 76 -1.74 16.93 -14.84
C LEU A 76 -2.98 16.07 -14.57
N GLU A 77 -4.08 16.31 -15.28
CA GLU A 77 -5.32 15.54 -15.14
C GLU A 77 -5.14 14.07 -15.52
N ALA A 78 -4.41 13.79 -16.61
CA ALA A 78 -4.13 12.42 -17.02
C ALA A 78 -3.19 11.72 -16.03
N ARG A 79 -2.16 12.41 -15.53
CA ARG A 79 -1.27 11.87 -14.48
C ARG A 79 -2.04 11.58 -13.18
N ARG A 80 -2.96 12.47 -12.79
CA ARG A 80 -3.85 12.26 -11.64
C ARG A 80 -4.76 11.04 -11.85
N LYS A 81 -5.30 10.86 -13.04
CA LYS A 81 -6.10 9.68 -13.39
C LYS A 81 -5.27 8.40 -13.23
N VAL A 82 -4.05 8.35 -13.76
CA VAL A 82 -3.15 7.20 -13.60
C VAL A 82 -2.83 6.94 -12.13
N TYR A 83 -2.56 7.97 -11.34
CA TYR A 83 -2.37 7.81 -9.90
C TYR A 83 -3.59 7.18 -9.22
N ASN A 84 -4.80 7.65 -9.54
CA ASN A 84 -6.03 7.07 -9.00
C ASN A 84 -6.24 5.62 -9.43
N ASP A 85 -5.94 5.29 -10.69
CA ASP A 85 -5.99 3.92 -11.21
C ASP A 85 -4.99 3.00 -10.48
N MET A 86 -3.77 3.47 -10.24
CA MET A 86 -2.76 2.79 -9.43
C MET A 86 -3.21 2.64 -7.97
N LYS A 87 -3.84 3.65 -7.39
CA LYS A 87 -4.38 3.61 -6.02
C LYS A 87 -5.48 2.55 -5.85
N GLU A 88 -6.34 2.39 -6.85
CA GLU A 88 -7.42 1.40 -6.84
C GLU A 88 -6.96 -0.02 -7.22
N PHE A 89 -5.84 -0.13 -7.92
CA PHE A 89 -5.36 -1.39 -8.49
C PHE A 89 -5.26 -2.54 -7.48
N PRO A 90 -4.68 -2.40 -6.27
CA PRO A 90 -4.59 -3.51 -5.33
C PRO A 90 -5.97 -4.08 -4.97
N ALA A 91 -6.99 -3.22 -4.84
CA ALA A 91 -8.35 -3.65 -4.57
C ALA A 91 -8.99 -4.33 -5.78
N LYS A 92 -8.88 -3.74 -6.98
CA LYS A 92 -9.38 -4.33 -8.23
C LYS A 92 -8.76 -5.71 -8.48
N ARG A 93 -7.44 -5.82 -8.32
CA ARG A 93 -6.70 -7.06 -8.53
C ARG A 93 -7.05 -8.14 -7.52
N SER A 94 -7.19 -7.76 -6.24
CA SER A 94 -7.61 -8.71 -5.19
C SER A 94 -9.02 -9.24 -5.44
N ARG A 95 -9.97 -8.40 -5.87
CA ARG A 95 -11.33 -8.85 -6.26
C ARG A 95 -11.30 -9.79 -7.47
N SER A 96 -10.54 -9.44 -8.51
CA SER A 96 -10.37 -10.31 -9.68
C SER A 96 -9.81 -11.67 -9.29
N LEU A 97 -8.82 -11.71 -8.39
CA LEU A 97 -8.25 -12.97 -7.88
C LEU A 97 -9.27 -13.79 -7.08
N ILE A 98 -10.18 -13.16 -6.33
CA ILE A 98 -11.29 -13.88 -5.67
C ILE A 98 -12.13 -14.62 -6.70
N TYR A 99 -12.61 -13.91 -7.73
CA TYR A 99 -13.48 -14.51 -8.74
C TYR A 99 -12.79 -15.66 -9.47
N VAL A 100 -11.54 -15.47 -9.87
CA VAL A 100 -10.77 -16.53 -10.54
C VAL A 100 -10.52 -17.71 -9.60
N SER A 101 -10.21 -17.46 -8.32
CA SER A 101 -9.95 -18.53 -7.35
C SER A 101 -11.23 -19.34 -7.04
N LEU A 102 -12.40 -18.70 -6.99
CA LEU A 102 -13.69 -19.36 -6.84
C LEU A 102 -13.98 -20.33 -7.99
N VAL A 103 -13.65 -19.95 -9.23
CA VAL A 103 -13.84 -20.85 -10.38
C VAL A 103 -12.76 -21.95 -10.39
N LYS A 104 -11.51 -21.59 -10.09
CA LYS A 104 -10.36 -22.53 -10.08
C LYS A 104 -10.56 -23.67 -9.10
N ILE A 105 -11.21 -23.44 -7.96
CA ILE A 105 -11.34 -24.47 -6.92
C ILE A 105 -12.45 -25.48 -7.18
N ILE A 106 -13.40 -25.19 -8.07
CA ILE A 106 -14.55 -26.06 -8.37
C ILE A 106 -14.11 -27.50 -8.72
N PRO A 107 -13.13 -27.75 -9.62
CA PRO A 107 -12.69 -29.11 -9.93
C PRO A 107 -12.13 -29.86 -8.72
N ALA A 108 -11.37 -29.19 -7.86
CA ALA A 108 -10.82 -29.78 -6.64
C ALA A 108 -11.95 -30.12 -5.64
N ILE A 109 -12.90 -29.21 -5.43
CA ILE A 109 -14.07 -29.45 -4.56
C ILE A 109 -14.90 -30.62 -5.10
N SER A 110 -15.17 -30.66 -6.40
CA SER A 110 -15.93 -31.76 -7.02
C SER A 110 -15.24 -33.11 -6.82
N PHE A 111 -13.91 -33.17 -6.97
CA PHE A 111 -13.14 -34.39 -6.72
C PHE A 111 -13.18 -34.79 -5.25
N MET A 112 -12.96 -33.85 -4.33
CA MET A 112 -13.01 -34.10 -2.88
C MET A 112 -14.40 -34.59 -2.44
N MET A 113 -15.47 -33.99 -2.97
CA MET A 113 -16.85 -34.41 -2.69
C MET A 113 -17.14 -35.81 -3.23
N PHE A 114 -16.59 -36.17 -4.38
CA PHE A 114 -16.74 -37.51 -4.95
C PHE A 114 -15.98 -38.57 -4.15
N MET A 115 -14.73 -38.27 -3.76
CA MET A 115 -13.88 -39.22 -3.04
C MET A 115 -14.24 -39.35 -1.56
N TRP A 116 -14.57 -38.23 -0.89
CA TRP A 116 -14.74 -38.17 0.57
C TRP A 116 -16.19 -37.93 1.02
N GLY A 117 -17.12 -37.71 0.09
CA GLY A 117 -18.54 -37.49 0.42
C GLY A 117 -19.34 -38.77 0.67
N GLY A 118 -18.76 -39.96 0.41
CA GLY A 118 -19.44 -41.24 0.60
C GLY A 118 -19.44 -41.75 2.05
N GLU A 119 -18.48 -41.32 2.88
CA GLU A 119 -18.30 -41.80 4.26
C GLU A 119 -19.01 -40.91 5.30
N GLU A 120 -19.16 -39.62 5.01
CA GLU A 120 -19.90 -38.64 5.83
C GLU A 120 -21.12 -38.11 5.08
N HIS A 121 -22.06 -37.45 5.77
CA HIS A 121 -23.09 -36.68 5.07
C HIS A 121 -22.44 -35.62 4.18
N TYR A 122 -22.76 -35.63 2.87
CA TYR A 122 -22.26 -34.67 1.87
C TYR A 122 -22.29 -33.19 2.32
N LEU A 123 -23.28 -32.81 3.14
CA LEU A 123 -23.37 -31.46 3.72
C LEU A 123 -22.18 -31.13 4.64
N ILE A 124 -21.79 -32.07 5.51
CA ILE A 124 -20.67 -31.90 6.45
C ILE A 124 -19.35 -31.82 5.68
N THR A 125 -19.16 -32.71 4.70
CA THR A 125 -18.01 -32.69 3.79
C THR A 125 -17.91 -31.36 3.06
N ALA A 126 -19.02 -30.87 2.50
CA ALA A 126 -19.08 -29.58 1.82
C ALA A 126 -18.71 -28.41 2.76
N VAL A 127 -19.23 -28.39 4.00
CA VAL A 127 -18.90 -27.36 4.99
C VAL A 127 -17.42 -27.40 5.36
N LYS A 128 -16.83 -28.57 5.56
CA LYS A 128 -15.39 -28.73 5.84
C LYS A 128 -14.53 -28.20 4.68
N ILE A 129 -14.85 -28.60 3.44
CA ILE A 129 -14.12 -28.18 2.25
C ILE A 129 -14.23 -26.66 2.09
N LEU A 130 -15.45 -26.11 2.12
CA LEU A 130 -15.67 -24.66 2.00
C LEU A 130 -14.99 -23.88 3.12
N GLY A 131 -14.98 -24.42 4.34
CA GLY A 131 -14.24 -23.86 5.47
C GLY A 131 -12.76 -23.70 5.14
N ILE A 132 -12.08 -24.78 4.78
CA ILE A 132 -10.64 -24.78 4.46
C ILE A 132 -10.34 -23.85 3.27
N CYS A 133 -11.16 -23.90 2.22
CA CYS A 133 -11.02 -23.05 1.04
C CYS A 133 -11.12 -21.57 1.41
N CYS A 134 -12.15 -21.20 2.17
CA CYS A 134 -12.36 -19.82 2.56
C CYS A 134 -11.29 -19.32 3.54
N PHE A 135 -10.81 -20.15 4.47
CA PHE A 135 -9.66 -19.81 5.33
C PHE A 135 -8.42 -19.44 4.51
N THR A 136 -8.06 -20.31 3.58
CA THR A 136 -6.88 -20.09 2.73
C THR A 136 -7.07 -18.92 1.76
N PHE A 137 -8.27 -18.73 1.21
CA PHE A 137 -8.59 -17.58 0.39
C PHE A 137 -8.54 -16.27 1.17
N SER A 138 -9.18 -16.16 2.34
CA SER A 138 -9.15 -14.93 3.15
C SER A 138 -7.72 -14.49 3.47
N TYR A 139 -6.85 -15.44 3.84
CA TYR A 139 -5.44 -15.16 4.06
C TYR A 139 -4.69 -14.77 2.77
N SER A 140 -4.88 -15.52 1.69
CA SER A 140 -4.22 -15.26 0.40
C SER A 140 -4.62 -13.91 -0.19
N ILE A 141 -5.90 -13.53 -0.13
CA ILE A 141 -6.42 -12.26 -0.62
C ILE A 141 -5.82 -11.10 0.17
N SER A 142 -5.82 -11.19 1.49
CA SER A 142 -5.30 -10.13 2.37
C SER A 142 -3.80 -9.91 2.15
N THR A 143 -3.01 -10.98 2.15
CA THR A 143 -1.56 -10.90 1.90
C THR A 143 -1.24 -10.42 0.49
N THR A 144 -2.01 -10.85 -0.51
CA THR A 144 -1.86 -10.40 -1.90
C THR A 144 -2.22 -8.92 -2.07
N TYR A 145 -3.26 -8.45 -1.38
CA TYR A 145 -3.64 -7.04 -1.36
C TYR A 145 -2.49 -6.16 -0.85
N VAL A 146 -1.90 -6.53 0.30
CA VAL A 146 -0.75 -5.81 0.87
C VAL A 146 0.47 -5.89 -0.05
N ALA A 147 0.74 -7.05 -0.66
CA ALA A 147 1.84 -7.21 -1.60
C ALA A 147 1.70 -6.29 -2.83
N TYR A 148 0.49 -6.17 -3.39
CA TYR A 148 0.24 -5.23 -4.48
C TYR A 148 0.30 -3.77 -4.03
N GLN A 149 -0.16 -3.43 -2.83
CA GLN A 149 0.02 -2.07 -2.30
C GLN A 149 1.51 -1.70 -2.23
N ASN A 150 2.37 -2.61 -1.77
CA ASN A 150 3.81 -2.38 -1.72
C ASN A 150 4.41 -2.21 -3.11
N ALA A 151 4.12 -3.15 -4.03
CA ALA A 151 4.66 -3.10 -5.39
C ALA A 151 4.23 -1.85 -6.14
N VAL A 152 2.95 -1.45 -6.04
CA VAL A 152 2.46 -0.24 -6.71
C VAL A 152 3.02 1.03 -6.06
N SER A 153 3.20 1.05 -4.73
CA SER A 153 3.84 2.20 -4.06
C SER A 153 5.30 2.36 -4.48
N GLN A 154 6.03 1.25 -4.66
CA GLN A 154 7.38 1.28 -5.23
C GLN A 154 7.38 1.78 -6.67
N MET A 155 6.44 1.32 -7.51
CA MET A 155 6.29 1.83 -8.88
C MET A 155 5.99 3.33 -8.91
N LEU A 156 5.17 3.85 -7.98
CA LEU A 156 4.91 5.30 -7.86
C LEU A 156 6.17 6.07 -7.47
N GLN A 157 7.00 5.52 -6.59
CA GLN A 157 8.30 6.08 -6.26
C GLN A 157 9.22 6.13 -7.48
N GLU A 158 9.33 5.04 -8.24
CA GLU A 158 10.13 4.99 -9.48
C GLU A 158 9.63 5.99 -10.54
N ILE A 159 8.31 6.14 -10.67
CA ILE A 159 7.70 7.15 -11.57
C ILE A 159 8.11 8.56 -11.12
N HIS A 160 8.01 8.84 -9.81
CA HIS A 160 8.33 10.15 -9.27
C HIS A 160 9.81 10.51 -9.43
N GLU A 161 10.70 9.56 -9.17
CA GLU A 161 12.14 9.74 -9.33
C GLU A 161 12.52 10.04 -10.79
N LYS A 162 11.84 9.39 -11.76
CA LYS A 162 12.13 9.55 -13.20
C LYS A 162 11.47 10.75 -13.85
N TYR A 163 10.21 11.04 -13.52
CA TYR A 163 9.37 11.98 -14.28
C TYR A 163 8.85 13.16 -13.46
N ASP A 164 9.23 13.26 -12.19
CA ASP A 164 8.80 14.30 -11.25
C ASP A 164 7.28 14.47 -11.17
N TRP A 165 6.66 13.66 -10.31
CA TRP A 165 5.21 13.68 -10.07
C TRP A 165 4.81 14.53 -8.85
N SER A 166 5.66 15.48 -8.44
CA SER A 166 5.43 16.34 -7.27
C SER A 166 4.06 17.03 -7.32
N GLU A 167 3.71 17.62 -8.47
CA GLU A 167 2.44 18.32 -8.65
C GLU A 167 1.23 17.40 -8.52
N VAL A 168 1.33 16.18 -9.04
CA VAL A 168 0.27 15.17 -8.95
C VAL A 168 -0.03 14.88 -7.48
N PHE A 169 1.03 14.59 -6.70
CA PHE A 169 0.92 14.25 -5.29
C PHE A 169 0.41 15.38 -4.42
N ARG A 170 0.80 16.63 -4.69
CA ARG A 170 0.24 17.80 -3.98
C ARG A 170 -1.25 17.98 -4.28
N SER A 171 -1.64 17.69 -5.52
CA SER A 171 -2.98 17.98 -6.01
C SER A 171 -4.04 16.95 -5.61
N VAL A 172 -3.64 15.76 -5.13
CA VAL A 172 -4.58 14.70 -4.75
C VAL A 172 -4.97 14.84 -3.27
N PRO A 173 -6.27 14.94 -2.95
CA PRO A 173 -6.70 14.92 -1.57
C PRO A 173 -6.50 13.51 -0.96
N VAL A 174 -5.75 13.44 0.15
CA VAL A 174 -5.66 12.22 0.97
C VAL A 174 -6.49 12.43 2.23
N GLU A 175 -7.59 11.69 2.34
CA GLU A 175 -8.41 11.67 3.55
C GLU A 175 -7.72 10.85 4.65
N HIS A 176 -7.69 11.39 5.86
CA HIS A 176 -7.23 10.65 7.03
C HIS A 176 -8.26 9.55 7.37
N LYS A 177 -7.87 8.28 7.20
CA LYS A 177 -8.68 7.17 7.73
C LYS A 177 -8.45 7.03 9.23
N THR A 178 -9.47 7.36 10.02
CA THR A 178 -9.52 7.13 11.47
C THR A 178 -9.81 5.68 11.86
N GLN A 179 -10.14 4.81 10.90
CA GLN A 179 -10.49 3.41 11.17
C GLN A 179 -9.26 2.61 11.61
N ALA A 180 -9.39 1.88 12.73
CA ALA A 180 -8.33 1.00 13.24
C ALA A 180 -7.99 -0.15 12.28
N LEU A 181 -8.94 -0.62 11.46
CA LEU A 181 -8.71 -1.67 10.47
C LEU A 181 -9.03 -1.16 9.07
N SER A 182 -8.21 -1.56 8.09
CA SER A 182 -8.58 -1.34 6.69
C SER A 182 -9.81 -2.21 6.34
N ARG A 183 -10.64 -1.76 5.39
CA ARG A 183 -11.81 -2.55 4.95
C ARG A 183 -11.42 -3.99 4.55
N PRO A 184 -10.33 -4.22 3.77
CA PRO A 184 -9.89 -5.58 3.45
C PRO A 184 -9.47 -6.41 4.66
N GLU A 185 -8.79 -5.83 5.66
CA GLU A 185 -8.48 -6.52 6.92
C GLU A 185 -9.76 -6.92 7.65
N PHE A 186 -10.69 -5.97 7.82
CA PHE A 186 -11.95 -6.22 8.51
C PHE A 186 -12.72 -7.37 7.85
N PHE A 187 -12.86 -7.37 6.53
CA PHE A 187 -13.52 -8.46 5.81
C PHE A 187 -12.78 -9.80 5.96
N SER A 188 -11.45 -9.80 5.90
CA SER A 188 -10.66 -11.04 5.98
C SER A 188 -10.70 -11.66 7.38
N VAL A 189 -10.54 -10.85 8.43
CA VAL A 189 -10.61 -11.29 9.83
C VAL A 189 -12.04 -11.71 10.20
N SER A 190 -13.05 -10.95 9.75
CA SER A 190 -14.46 -11.32 9.98
C SER A 190 -14.82 -12.63 9.28
N ALA A 191 -14.33 -12.85 8.05
CA ALA A 191 -14.52 -14.12 7.35
C ALA A 191 -13.88 -15.29 8.12
N ILE A 192 -12.63 -15.14 8.58
CA ILE A 192 -11.96 -16.13 9.44
C ILE A 192 -12.78 -16.44 10.68
N PHE A 193 -13.32 -15.42 11.36
CA PHE A 193 -14.12 -15.60 12.57
C PHE A 193 -15.42 -16.38 12.29
N VAL A 194 -16.20 -15.95 11.30
CA VAL A 194 -17.46 -16.62 10.92
C VAL A 194 -17.21 -18.09 10.56
N LEU A 195 -16.14 -18.36 9.80
CA LEU A 195 -15.79 -19.73 9.38
C LEU A 195 -15.30 -20.60 10.53
N THR A 196 -14.58 -20.01 11.48
CA THR A 196 -14.19 -20.69 12.73
C THR A 196 -15.43 -21.21 13.45
N VAL A 197 -16.46 -20.38 13.59
CA VAL A 197 -17.73 -20.75 14.24
C VAL A 197 -18.45 -21.84 13.45
N CYS A 198 -18.51 -21.73 12.12
CA CYS A 198 -19.12 -22.75 11.26
C CYS A 198 -18.39 -24.10 11.37
N MET A 199 -17.06 -24.12 11.31
CA MET A 199 -16.26 -25.34 11.42
C MET A 199 -16.34 -25.97 12.81
N PHE A 200 -16.32 -25.15 13.86
CA PHE A 200 -16.52 -25.60 15.24
C PHE A 200 -17.88 -26.31 15.40
N SER A 201 -18.93 -25.70 14.84
CA SER A 201 -20.27 -26.30 14.83
C SER A 201 -20.28 -27.62 14.05
N ALA A 202 -19.68 -27.67 12.86
CA ALA A 202 -19.61 -28.87 12.04
C ALA A 202 -18.90 -30.04 12.74
N ILE A 203 -17.81 -29.77 13.46
CA ILE A 203 -17.11 -30.79 14.26
C ILE A 203 -17.99 -31.28 15.41
N THR A 204 -18.64 -30.37 16.12
CA THR A 204 -19.47 -30.71 17.30
C THR A 204 -20.68 -31.56 16.92
N PHE A 205 -21.27 -31.31 15.75
CA PHE A 205 -22.40 -32.10 15.24
C PHE A 205 -22.00 -33.40 14.54
N ASN A 206 -20.72 -33.62 14.24
CA ASN A 206 -20.25 -34.83 13.60
C ASN A 206 -20.07 -35.97 14.62
N ARG A 207 -21.09 -36.82 14.75
CA ARG A 207 -21.10 -37.95 15.69
C ARG A 207 -20.22 -39.14 15.26
N LEU A 208 -19.68 -39.13 14.03
CA LEU A 208 -18.87 -40.23 13.49
C LEU A 208 -17.41 -40.17 13.94
N VAL A 209 -16.98 -39.03 14.50
CA VAL A 209 -15.58 -38.79 14.87
C VAL A 209 -15.40 -39.00 16.38
N SER A 210 -14.31 -39.67 16.76
CA SER A 210 -13.93 -39.87 18.16
C SER A 210 -13.77 -38.53 18.90
N PRO A 211 -14.23 -38.39 20.17
CA PRO A 211 -14.14 -37.15 20.93
C PRO A 211 -12.73 -36.55 20.99
N TRP A 212 -11.70 -37.39 21.04
CA TRP A 212 -10.31 -36.96 21.05
C TRP A 212 -9.89 -36.30 19.73
N VAL A 213 -10.33 -36.85 18.59
CA VAL A 213 -10.04 -36.29 17.27
C VAL A 213 -10.79 -34.97 17.10
N SER A 214 -12.03 -34.89 17.56
CA SER A 214 -12.82 -33.65 17.56
C SER A 214 -12.15 -32.54 18.39
N LEU A 215 -11.59 -32.89 19.57
CA LEU A 215 -10.84 -31.93 20.39
C LEU A 215 -9.60 -31.40 19.65
N VAL A 216 -8.83 -32.28 19.00
CA VAL A 216 -7.65 -31.87 18.22
C VAL A 216 -8.05 -30.98 17.04
N GLN A 217 -9.14 -31.31 16.32
CA GLN A 217 -9.69 -30.48 15.23
C GLN A 217 -10.11 -29.09 15.70
N ILE A 218 -10.75 -28.99 16.88
CA ILE A 218 -11.14 -27.72 17.48
C ILE A 218 -9.90 -26.88 17.83
N ILE A 219 -8.93 -27.46 18.55
CA ILE A 219 -7.69 -26.76 18.92
C ILE A 219 -6.97 -26.28 17.67
N TYR A 220 -6.89 -27.13 16.65
CA TYR A 220 -6.24 -26.81 15.39
C TYR A 220 -6.88 -25.59 14.70
N ILE A 221 -8.21 -25.56 14.57
CA ILE A 221 -8.90 -24.40 13.97
C ILE A 221 -8.67 -23.15 14.81
N LEU A 222 -8.79 -23.22 16.14
CA LEU A 222 -8.59 -22.05 17.00
C LEU A 222 -7.18 -21.46 16.86
N VAL A 223 -6.16 -22.32 16.90
CA VAL A 223 -4.75 -21.91 16.72
C VAL A 223 -4.54 -21.34 15.32
N ALA A 224 -5.08 -21.98 14.29
CA ALA A 224 -4.95 -21.49 12.92
C ALA A 224 -5.66 -20.15 12.67
N SER A 225 -6.87 -19.98 13.20
CA SER A 225 -7.63 -18.73 13.12
C SER A 225 -6.90 -17.60 13.84
N ALA A 226 -6.34 -17.87 15.01
CA ALA A 226 -5.52 -16.91 15.75
C ALA A 226 -4.26 -16.56 14.97
N TYR A 227 -3.55 -17.57 14.43
CA TYR A 227 -2.33 -17.37 13.64
C TYR A 227 -2.59 -16.54 12.38
N PHE A 228 -3.61 -16.86 11.58
CA PHE A 228 -3.90 -16.12 10.35
C PHE A 228 -4.40 -14.70 10.63
N SER A 229 -5.23 -14.52 11.65
CA SER A 229 -5.67 -13.18 12.06
C SER A 229 -4.48 -12.34 12.51
N TYR A 230 -3.59 -12.91 13.33
CA TYR A 230 -2.35 -12.27 13.76
C TYR A 230 -1.47 -11.90 12.56
N GLN A 231 -1.23 -12.84 11.63
CA GLN A 231 -0.42 -12.60 10.44
C GLN A 231 -0.99 -11.48 9.55
N ILE A 232 -2.30 -11.44 9.34
CA ILE A 232 -2.96 -10.37 8.59
C ILE A 232 -2.71 -9.02 9.25
N LEU A 233 -2.94 -8.93 10.55
CA LEU A 233 -2.78 -7.69 11.31
C LEU A 233 -1.31 -7.22 11.33
N VAL A 234 -0.37 -8.12 11.63
CA VAL A 234 1.06 -7.81 11.66
C VAL A 234 1.55 -7.37 10.29
N THR A 235 1.15 -8.06 9.22
CA THR A 235 1.62 -7.76 7.86
C THR A 235 1.21 -6.35 7.44
N THR A 236 -0.03 -5.92 7.70
CA THR A 236 -0.42 -4.53 7.41
C THR A 236 0.30 -3.53 8.33
N ARG A 237 0.41 -3.82 9.62
CA ARG A 237 1.07 -2.88 10.55
C ARG A 237 2.54 -2.68 10.22
N LEU A 238 3.23 -3.75 9.88
CA LEU A 238 4.63 -3.75 9.48
C LEU A 238 4.85 -3.00 8.16
N GLN A 239 3.87 -3.02 7.24
CA GLN A 239 3.90 -2.13 6.06
C GLN A 239 3.87 -0.66 6.45
N VAL A 240 2.99 -0.24 7.37
CA VAL A 240 2.90 1.15 7.82
C VAL A 240 4.18 1.56 8.57
N MET A 241 4.66 0.73 9.50
CA MET A 241 5.87 1.02 10.27
C MET A 241 7.10 1.17 9.36
N ARG A 242 7.33 0.21 8.45
CA ARG A 242 8.42 0.32 7.46
C ARG A 242 8.28 1.55 6.57
N GLY A 243 7.05 1.92 6.23
CA GLY A 243 6.77 3.14 5.48
C GLY A 243 7.19 4.40 6.26
N ILE A 244 6.87 4.47 7.55
CA ILE A 244 7.27 5.57 8.43
C ILE A 244 8.80 5.59 8.60
N ASP A 245 9.43 4.44 8.82
CA ASP A 245 10.89 4.33 8.91
C ASP A 245 11.58 4.85 7.64
N ASN A 246 11.03 4.52 6.47
CA ASN A 246 11.53 5.03 5.18
C ASN A 246 11.38 6.55 5.04
N ILE A 247 10.28 7.13 5.54
CA ILE A 247 10.09 8.59 5.59
C ILE A 247 11.19 9.20 6.45
N VAL A 248 11.37 8.71 7.68
CA VAL A 248 12.40 9.22 8.61
C VAL A 248 13.81 9.07 8.03
N ALA A 249 14.11 7.91 7.43
CA ALA A 249 15.39 7.65 6.79
C ALA A 249 15.66 8.63 5.65
N HIS A 250 14.67 8.94 4.82
CA HIS A 250 14.80 9.92 3.73
C HIS A 250 15.22 11.31 4.24
N PHE A 251 14.71 11.72 5.40
CA PHE A 251 15.10 12.99 6.03
C PHE A 251 16.48 12.93 6.68
N ASN A 252 16.80 11.85 7.39
CA ASN A 252 18.10 11.70 8.05
C ASN A 252 19.26 11.55 7.05
N SER A 253 19.01 10.96 5.87
CA SER A 253 20.02 10.86 4.81
C SER A 253 20.22 12.17 4.05
N SER A 254 19.32 13.13 4.19
CA SER A 254 19.35 14.42 3.47
C SER A 254 20.14 15.49 4.23
N GLU A 255 21.31 15.16 4.78
CA GLU A 255 22.29 16.15 5.29
C GLU A 255 22.75 17.15 4.21
N GLN A 256 22.47 16.87 2.93
CA GLN A 256 22.65 17.77 1.80
C GLN A 256 21.29 18.11 1.19
N GLN A 257 20.85 19.37 1.36
CA GLN A 257 19.74 20.03 0.66
C GLN A 257 18.44 19.22 0.55
N MET A 258 17.43 19.58 1.37
CA MET A 258 16.08 19.02 1.26
C MET A 258 15.62 19.00 -0.20
N ASN A 259 15.36 17.80 -0.74
CA ASN A 259 14.95 17.65 -2.13
C ASN A 259 13.59 18.36 -2.34
N PRO A 260 13.52 19.38 -3.21
CA PRO A 260 12.30 20.19 -3.39
C PRO A 260 11.14 19.40 -4.03
N ARG A 261 11.41 18.20 -4.57
CA ARG A 261 10.41 17.30 -5.16
C ARG A 261 9.49 16.63 -4.12
N GLY A 262 9.95 16.54 -2.87
CA GLY A 262 9.21 15.86 -1.80
C GLY A 262 9.14 14.34 -1.98
N LEU A 263 8.25 13.69 -1.22
CA LEU A 263 8.08 12.25 -1.17
C LEU A 263 6.96 11.78 -2.11
N ALA A 264 7.16 10.62 -2.74
CA ALA A 264 6.10 9.96 -3.48
C ALA A 264 4.99 9.45 -2.55
N LEU A 265 3.72 9.66 -2.94
CA LEU A 265 2.60 9.12 -2.19
C LEU A 265 2.46 7.62 -2.42
N SER A 266 2.33 6.89 -1.32
CA SER A 266 2.02 5.47 -1.33
C SER A 266 0.54 5.22 -1.62
N VAL A 267 0.22 4.01 -2.04
CA VAL A 267 -1.17 3.57 -2.23
C VAL A 267 -1.87 3.29 -0.90
N ASN A 268 -1.09 3.00 0.15
CA ASN A 268 -1.63 2.85 1.50
C ASN A 268 -2.04 4.23 2.04
N GLN A 269 -3.32 4.42 2.32
CA GLN A 269 -3.86 5.74 2.68
C GLN A 269 -3.30 6.31 3.98
N THR A 270 -3.03 5.47 4.98
CA THR A 270 -2.44 5.92 6.24
C THR A 270 -1.04 6.46 6.00
N LEU A 271 -0.24 5.72 5.23
CA LEU A 271 1.11 6.15 4.89
C LEU A 271 1.10 7.37 3.96
N ALA A 272 0.20 7.41 2.98
CA ALA A 272 -0.01 8.55 2.08
C ALA A 272 -0.38 9.83 2.84
N PHE A 273 -1.18 9.72 3.91
CA PHE A 273 -1.52 10.86 4.75
C PHE A 273 -0.27 11.44 5.43
N TYR A 274 0.58 10.59 6.01
CA TYR A 274 1.83 11.03 6.61
C TYR A 274 2.79 11.62 5.56
N GLN A 275 2.93 10.98 4.40
CA GLN A 275 3.75 11.48 3.30
C GLN A 275 3.26 12.84 2.78
N GLN A 276 1.95 13.02 2.61
CA GLN A 276 1.37 14.30 2.20
C GLN A 276 1.57 15.37 3.28
N THR A 277 1.38 15.02 4.56
CA THR A 277 1.63 15.93 5.67
C THR A 277 3.09 16.40 5.69
N MET A 278 4.04 15.47 5.48
CA MET A 278 5.45 15.81 5.41
C MET A 278 5.78 16.67 4.19
N ASN A 279 5.21 16.37 3.01
CA ASN A 279 5.38 17.20 1.82
C ASN A 279 4.86 18.63 2.04
N ASN A 280 3.71 18.77 2.69
CA ASN A 280 3.14 20.09 3.01
C ASN A 280 4.01 20.86 4.02
N LEU A 281 4.60 20.17 5.00
CA LEU A 281 5.53 20.78 5.96
C LEU A 281 6.84 21.21 5.30
N LEU A 282 7.38 20.38 4.41
CA LEU A 282 8.54 20.70 3.58
C LEU A 282 8.30 21.94 2.74
N GLU A 283 7.16 21.98 2.04
CA GLU A 283 6.80 23.13 1.20
C GLU A 283 6.66 24.41 2.03
N LYS A 284 5.99 24.34 3.19
CA LYS A 284 5.91 25.48 4.12
C LYS A 284 7.28 25.96 4.58
N ASN A 285 8.16 25.03 4.94
CA ASN A 285 9.51 25.38 5.39
C ASN A 285 10.31 26.05 4.26
N LEU A 286 10.28 25.49 3.05
CA LEU A 286 10.91 26.08 1.87
C LEU A 286 10.35 27.47 1.53
N THR A 287 9.04 27.69 1.69
CA THR A 287 8.45 29.02 1.50
C THR A 287 8.91 30.00 2.58
N SER A 288 8.95 29.57 3.85
CA SER A 288 9.44 30.41 4.95
C SER A 288 10.92 30.74 4.82
N GLU A 289 11.77 29.79 4.39
CA GLU A 289 13.18 30.05 4.09
C GLU A 289 13.33 31.10 2.98
N ARG A 290 12.57 30.99 1.88
CA ARG A 290 12.58 31.99 0.81
C ARG A 290 12.12 33.36 1.28
N GLU A 291 11.13 33.43 2.15
CA GLU A 291 10.65 34.67 2.75
C GLU A 291 11.70 35.29 3.68
N ILE A 292 12.36 34.49 4.51
CA ILE A 292 13.45 34.94 5.38
C ILE A 292 14.61 35.47 4.55
N VAL A 293 15.04 34.74 3.52
CA VAL A 293 16.11 35.19 2.60
C VAL A 293 15.72 36.51 1.94
N ARG A 294 14.50 36.61 1.41
CA ARG A 294 13.99 37.86 0.82
C ARG A 294 13.96 39.01 1.82
N TRP A 295 13.58 38.74 3.07
CA TRP A 295 13.56 39.73 4.14
C TRP A 295 14.98 40.19 4.50
N ILE A 296 15.95 39.27 4.58
CA ILE A 296 17.37 39.58 4.81
C ILE A 296 17.92 40.44 3.66
N ASP A 297 17.62 40.09 2.41
CA ASP A 297 18.06 40.86 1.24
C ASP A 297 17.46 42.28 1.26
N GLN A 298 16.17 42.41 1.58
CA GLN A 298 15.52 43.71 1.73
C GLN A 298 16.10 44.53 2.88
N LEU A 299 16.43 43.89 4.01
CA LEU A 299 17.06 44.55 5.14
C LEU A 299 18.46 45.04 4.79
N ALA A 300 19.26 44.22 4.11
CA ALA A 300 20.58 44.58 3.62
C ALA A 300 20.52 45.75 2.62
N GLU A 301 19.54 45.74 1.71
CA GLU A 301 19.34 46.82 0.75
C GLU A 301 18.91 48.13 1.44
N ASN A 302 17.97 48.06 2.38
CA ASN A 302 17.53 49.21 3.17
C ASN A 302 18.68 49.80 4.00
N ASN A 303 19.48 48.97 4.66
CA ASN A 303 20.66 49.44 5.39
C ASN A 303 21.66 50.13 4.45
N ARG A 304 21.91 49.56 3.26
CA ARG A 304 22.77 50.17 2.24
C ARG A 304 22.26 51.55 1.80
N TYR A 305 20.95 51.70 1.56
CA TYR A 305 20.36 53.01 1.21
C TYR A 305 20.43 54.00 2.37
N THR A 306 20.25 53.53 3.60
CA THR A 306 20.34 54.39 4.79
C THR A 306 21.76 54.93 4.98
N ASP A 307 22.77 54.08 4.79
CA ASP A 307 24.18 54.48 4.89
C ASP A 307 24.59 55.42 3.74
N LEU A 308 24.15 55.13 2.51
CA LEU A 308 24.33 56.06 1.38
C LEU A 308 23.65 57.41 1.62
N GLY A 309 22.46 57.41 2.22
CA GLY A 309 21.73 58.63 2.60
C GLY A 309 22.45 59.45 3.67
N LYS A 310 23.04 58.79 4.68
CA LYS A 310 23.88 59.46 5.68
C LYS A 310 25.13 60.08 5.07
N ILE A 311 25.82 59.36 4.17
CA ILE A 311 27.02 59.86 3.51
C ILE A 311 26.70 61.06 2.60
N SER A 312 25.61 60.99 1.83
CA SER A 312 25.19 62.10 0.97
C SER A 312 24.67 63.30 1.77
N GLY A 313 24.00 63.07 2.90
CA GLY A 313 23.65 64.13 3.86
C GLY A 313 24.87 64.83 4.47
N LEU A 314 25.91 64.06 4.85
CA LEU A 314 27.20 64.60 5.29
C LEU A 314 27.88 65.43 4.20
N LEU A 315 27.89 64.95 2.96
CA LEU A 315 28.45 65.68 1.83
C LEU A 315 27.72 67.01 1.58
N ILE A 316 26.39 67.01 1.61
CA ILE A 316 25.58 68.23 1.45
C ILE A 316 25.84 69.19 2.61
N HIS A 317 25.85 68.70 3.85
CA HIS A 317 26.18 69.50 5.03
C HIS A 317 27.57 70.15 4.90
N ASP A 318 28.57 69.38 4.48
CA ASP A 318 29.93 69.84 4.33
C ASP A 318 30.12 70.75 3.12
N LEU A 319 29.25 70.69 2.11
CA LEU A 319 29.20 71.62 0.97
C LEU A 319 28.45 72.92 1.28
N ILE A 320 27.46 72.89 2.18
CA ILE A 320 26.69 74.08 2.60
C ILE A 320 27.58 75.06 3.36
N ASN A 321 28.50 74.58 4.20
CA ASN A 321 29.42 75.44 4.94
C ASN A 321 30.30 76.33 4.05
N PRO A 322 31.05 75.82 3.06
CA PRO A 322 31.83 76.64 2.15
C PRO A 322 30.94 77.52 1.25
N LEU A 323 29.74 77.08 0.85
CA LEU A 323 28.78 77.91 0.13
C LEU A 323 28.30 79.11 0.96
N ASN A 324 27.99 78.91 2.24
CA ASN A 324 27.62 79.97 3.16
C ASN A 324 28.78 80.94 3.45
N ILE A 325 30.02 80.44 3.48
CA ILE A 325 31.21 81.27 3.61
C ILE A 325 31.42 82.13 2.34
N MET A 326 31.23 81.54 1.15
CA MET A 326 31.32 82.27 -0.12
C MET A 326 30.23 83.33 -0.27
N THR A 327 28.98 83.04 0.10
CA THR A 327 27.92 84.06 0.09
C THR A 327 28.18 85.17 1.10
N ALA A 328 28.66 84.84 2.32
CA ALA A 328 29.07 85.86 3.29
C ALA A 328 30.22 86.76 2.80
N TRP A 329 31.11 86.23 1.96
CA TRP A 329 32.16 87.00 1.28
C TRP A 329 31.60 87.90 0.17
N ILE A 330 30.65 87.40 -0.63
CA ILE A 330 30.00 88.17 -1.70
C ILE A 330 29.21 89.36 -1.15
N TYR A 331 28.58 89.23 0.03
CA TYR A 331 27.87 90.34 0.68
C TYR A 331 28.79 91.35 1.40
N ARG A 332 30.11 91.11 1.44
CA ARG A 332 31.12 92.05 1.98
C ARG A 332 31.88 92.82 0.90
N LEU A 333 31.65 92.50 -0.37
CA LEU A 333 32.02 93.28 -1.55
C LEU A 333 30.84 94.16 -1.95
#